data_AF-A0A8H5W887-F1
#
_entry.id   AF-A0A8H5W887-F1
#
_cell.length_a   1.000
_cell.length_b   1.000
_cell.length_c   1.000
_cell.angle_alpha   90.00
_cell.angle_beta   90.00
_cell.angle_gamma   90.00
#
_symmetry.space_group_name_H-M   'P 1'
#
loop_
_entity.id
_entity.type
_entity.pdbx_description
1 polymer ?
#
loop_
_entity_poly.entity_id
_entity_poly.type
_entity_poly.pdbx_seq_one_letter_code
_entity_poly.pdbx_strand_id
1 'polypeptide(L)'
;MLFSFVLPTLVFQASLALGDTSITVNTNKKFQVIDGFGVSEAYGHATQFQNLGPGPQKEGLDLLFNTTTGAGLSIIRNKIGCDSSNSITSTNTNDPKKQPVFHFDGDDDGQVWFSKQAMSYGVDTIYANAWSAPVYMKSATSMGRLCGAPGVSCSSGDWRQRYVEMIAEYLSYYKQAGIPVSHVGFLNEGDGSDFMLSTAEQAADVIPLLHSALQSKGLGDIKMTCCDNIGWTSQMEYTAKLVELDVEKYLSVITSHEYSSSPDSPMNTTLPTWMSEGAANDQEFATAWYVNGGSHEGFTWAVKIAQGIVNADLSAYIYWEGVETNNKGSLSHVVDTDGTKFTVSSILWAIAHWSRHIRPGAHRVSTSGVVQNTIVGAFENVDGSVVLVLTNSGTAAQTVELSVSGSSFSTAQAFTSDAQAQMVDTKVTIFGGSVKVTVPAHGVVTVKLTTGKSSVPVSTAVSKHPAPTSTSVKHTMAYPKPSSTTLSIVKTPTSTHATSVVESAKADNYPFPHGKTKGSKKSATKKGSKKTVTKKGSSRSHKAHRAAHSRCSHGSHRRGRCTN
;
A
#
# COMPACT_ATOMS: atom_id res chain seq x y z
N MET A 1 -58.14 -8.90 61.56
CA MET A 1 -56.81 -8.29 61.37
C MET A 1 -55.84 -9.40 60.98
N LEU A 2 -55.55 -9.57 59.69
CA LEU A 2 -54.47 -10.44 59.23
C LEU A 2 -53.27 -9.54 58.92
N PHE A 3 -52.17 -9.72 59.65
CA PHE A 3 -50.89 -9.08 59.35
C PHE A 3 -50.16 -9.92 58.30
N SER A 4 -49.95 -9.34 57.12
CA SER A 4 -49.12 -9.90 56.06
C SER A 4 -47.69 -9.40 56.26
N PHE A 5 -46.76 -10.29 56.61
CA PHE A 5 -45.33 -9.98 56.65
C PHE A 5 -44.73 -10.17 55.26
N VAL A 6 -44.31 -9.07 54.63
CA VAL A 6 -43.50 -9.09 53.41
C VAL A 6 -42.04 -9.04 53.84
N LEU A 7 -41.30 -10.14 53.65
CA LEU A 7 -39.84 -10.12 53.72
C LEU A 7 -39.29 -9.54 52.40
N PRO A 8 -38.39 -8.54 52.42
CA PRO A 8 -37.70 -8.11 51.21
C PRO A 8 -36.60 -9.12 50.87
N THR A 9 -36.76 -9.79 49.73
CA THR A 9 -35.71 -10.63 49.15
C THR A 9 -34.60 -9.72 48.63
N LEU A 10 -33.48 -9.67 49.36
CA LEU A 10 -32.27 -8.98 48.91
C LEU A 10 -31.64 -9.81 47.79
N VAL A 11 -31.85 -9.39 46.54
CA VAL A 11 -31.17 -9.98 45.38
C VAL A 11 -29.75 -9.42 45.34
N PHE A 12 -28.77 -10.19 45.82
CA PHE A 12 -27.37 -9.93 45.52
C PHE A 12 -27.14 -10.21 44.03
N GLN A 13 -27.12 -9.16 43.20
CA GLN A 13 -26.46 -9.24 41.91
C GLN A 13 -24.96 -9.31 42.18
N ALA A 14 -24.43 -10.54 42.23
CA ALA A 14 -23.00 -10.76 42.10
C ALA A 14 -22.60 -10.37 40.67
N SER A 15 -22.19 -9.12 40.48
CA SER A 15 -21.42 -8.72 39.31
C SER A 15 -20.13 -9.52 39.35
N LEU A 16 -20.00 -10.52 38.49
CA LEU A 16 -18.70 -11.11 38.17
C LEU A 16 -17.84 -9.98 37.62
N ALA A 17 -16.99 -9.39 38.47
CA ALA A 17 -15.89 -8.58 38.01
C ALA A 17 -14.96 -9.52 37.25
N LEU A 18 -15.12 -9.59 35.92
CA LEU A 18 -14.09 -10.13 35.04
C LEU A 18 -12.81 -9.37 35.40
N GLY A 19 -11.80 -10.10 35.90
CA GLY A 19 -10.52 -9.49 36.23
C GLY A 19 -10.02 -8.70 35.02
N ASP A 20 -9.55 -7.47 35.27
CA ASP A 20 -8.95 -6.65 34.22
C ASP A 20 -7.85 -7.47 33.53
N THR A 21 -7.94 -7.60 32.20
CA THR A 21 -6.91 -8.31 31.44
C THR A 21 -5.69 -7.40 31.31
N SER A 22 -4.51 -7.89 31.68
CA SER A 22 -3.28 -7.10 31.60
C SER A 22 -2.42 -7.47 30.39
N ILE A 23 -1.85 -6.44 29.77
CA ILE A 23 -0.79 -6.53 28.77
C ILE A 23 0.46 -5.87 29.33
N THR A 24 1.58 -6.58 29.24
CA THR A 24 2.89 -6.04 29.61
C THR A 24 3.80 -6.00 28.39
N VAL A 25 4.37 -4.83 28.11
CA VAL A 25 5.36 -4.61 27.05
C VAL A 25 6.76 -4.82 27.60
N ASN A 26 7.65 -5.42 26.82
CA ASN A 26 9.08 -5.50 27.11
C ASN A 26 9.89 -5.00 25.91
N THR A 27 10.41 -3.77 26.04
CA THR A 27 11.18 -3.06 25.02
C THR A 27 12.59 -3.63 24.80
N ASN A 28 13.09 -4.47 25.71
CA ASN A 28 14.39 -5.13 25.56
C ASN A 28 14.35 -6.30 24.55
N LYS A 29 13.15 -6.79 24.19
CA LYS A 29 12.98 -7.83 23.17
C LYS A 29 12.33 -7.23 21.92
N LYS A 30 13.18 -6.95 20.93
CA LYS A 30 12.82 -6.31 19.66
C LYS A 30 12.65 -7.34 18.54
N PHE A 31 11.79 -7.02 17.58
CA PHE A 31 11.55 -7.77 16.35
C PHE A 31 11.89 -6.86 15.15
N GLN A 32 11.10 -6.89 14.08
CA GLN A 32 11.34 -6.11 12.88
C GLN A 32 11.29 -4.60 13.11
N VAL A 33 12.00 -3.87 12.26
CA VAL A 33 11.92 -2.40 12.14
C VAL A 33 10.73 -2.05 11.27
N ILE A 34 10.02 -0.98 11.61
CA ILE A 34 8.95 -0.44 10.79
C ILE A 34 9.52 0.66 9.89
N ASP A 35 9.43 0.42 8.59
CA ASP A 35 9.80 1.38 7.55
C ASP A 35 8.65 2.37 7.31
N GLY A 36 7.40 1.93 7.44
CA GLY A 36 6.25 2.83 7.49
C GLY A 36 4.99 2.35 6.79
N PHE A 37 4.18 3.32 6.40
CA PHE A 37 2.87 3.10 5.79
C PHE A 37 2.67 4.09 4.66
N GLY A 38 1.97 3.70 3.61
CA GLY A 38 1.93 4.53 2.41
C GLY A 38 0.75 4.32 1.49
N VAL A 39 0.82 5.06 0.39
CA VAL A 39 -0.07 5.00 -0.77
C VAL A 39 0.75 5.22 -2.04
N SER A 40 0.16 4.92 -3.18
CA SER A 40 0.55 5.38 -4.51
C SER A 40 -0.30 6.58 -4.94
N GLU A 41 0.12 7.21 -6.04
CA GLU A 41 -0.70 8.10 -6.86
C GLU A 41 -0.40 7.84 -8.35
N ALA A 42 -0.50 6.58 -8.75
CA ALA A 42 -0.11 6.13 -10.10
C ALA A 42 -1.20 6.48 -11.12
N TYR A 43 -1.03 6.03 -12.37
CA TYR A 43 -2.06 6.13 -13.42
C TYR A 43 -2.62 7.55 -13.68
N GLY A 44 -1.82 8.59 -13.38
CA GLY A 44 -2.24 9.98 -13.53
C GLY A 44 -3.17 10.49 -12.43
N HIS A 45 -3.41 9.72 -11.37
CA HIS A 45 -4.12 10.19 -10.17
C HIS A 45 -3.36 11.35 -9.51
N ALA A 46 -2.01 11.30 -9.49
CA ALA A 46 -1.20 12.45 -9.07
C ALA A 46 -1.48 13.72 -9.90
N THR A 47 -1.57 13.64 -11.23
CA THR A 47 -1.98 14.77 -12.09
C THR A 47 -3.38 15.27 -11.76
N GLN A 48 -4.35 14.37 -11.54
CA GLN A 48 -5.71 14.76 -11.16
C GLN A 48 -5.70 15.53 -9.83
N PHE A 49 -4.95 15.04 -8.86
CA PHE A 49 -4.82 15.67 -7.55
C PHE A 49 -4.08 17.02 -7.64
N GLN A 50 -3.01 17.10 -8.42
CA GLN A 50 -2.26 18.33 -8.70
C GLN A 50 -3.13 19.38 -9.40
N ASN A 51 -4.13 18.99 -10.18
CA ASN A 51 -5.02 19.93 -10.87
C ASN A 51 -6.14 20.50 -9.98
N LEU A 52 -6.26 20.04 -8.73
CA LEU A 52 -7.17 20.64 -7.77
C LEU A 52 -6.70 22.04 -7.35
N GLY A 53 -7.62 22.84 -6.77
CA GLY A 53 -7.27 24.13 -6.20
C GLY A 53 -6.32 24.00 -4.99
N PRO A 54 -5.53 25.05 -4.64
CA PRO A 54 -4.57 24.98 -3.53
C PRO A 54 -5.17 24.58 -2.17
N GLY A 55 -6.42 24.97 -1.90
CA GLY A 55 -7.15 24.56 -0.69
C GLY A 55 -7.38 23.05 -0.65
N PRO A 56 -8.11 22.49 -1.64
CA PRO A 56 -8.29 21.04 -1.74
C PRO A 56 -7.00 20.22 -1.81
N GLN A 57 -5.96 20.70 -2.51
CA GLN A 57 -4.64 20.07 -2.49
C GLN A 57 -4.11 19.92 -1.06
N LYS A 58 -4.11 21.03 -0.30
CA LYS A 58 -3.63 21.03 1.09
C LYS A 58 -4.46 20.09 1.97
N GLU A 59 -5.79 20.08 1.80
CA GLU A 59 -6.67 19.20 2.58
C GLU A 59 -6.37 17.72 2.32
N GLY A 60 -6.25 17.30 1.06
CA GLY A 60 -5.88 15.93 0.72
C GLY A 60 -4.48 15.55 1.25
N LEU A 61 -3.50 16.45 1.12
CA LEU A 61 -2.14 16.22 1.64
C LEU A 61 -2.11 16.16 3.17
N ASP A 62 -2.91 16.99 3.86
CA ASP A 62 -3.06 16.92 5.31
C ASP A 62 -3.70 15.59 5.73
N LEU A 63 -4.73 15.11 5.03
CA LEU A 63 -5.38 13.83 5.30
C LEU A 63 -4.38 12.66 5.16
N LEU A 64 -3.53 12.66 4.14
CA LEU A 64 -2.55 11.61 3.93
C LEU A 64 -1.36 11.72 4.90
N PHE A 65 -0.72 12.89 4.98
CA PHE A 65 0.64 13.00 5.54
C PHE A 65 0.75 13.73 6.88
N ASN A 66 -0.28 14.45 7.34
CA ASN A 66 -0.20 15.15 8.63
C ASN A 66 -0.20 14.16 9.80
N THR A 67 0.81 14.22 10.67
CA THR A 67 0.96 13.30 11.82
C THR A 67 0.10 13.67 13.05
N THR A 68 -0.69 14.73 12.96
CA THR A 68 -1.61 15.19 14.02
C THR A 68 -3.06 14.95 13.62
N THR A 69 -3.44 15.37 12.41
CA THR A 69 -4.83 15.34 11.94
C THR A 69 -5.10 14.27 10.86
N GLY A 70 -4.07 13.85 10.12
CA GLY A 70 -4.18 12.88 9.02
C GLY A 70 -3.71 11.49 9.39
N ALA A 71 -3.43 10.65 8.40
CA ALA A 71 -2.87 9.32 8.62
C ALA A 71 -1.37 9.39 8.97
N GLY A 72 -0.66 10.45 8.57
CA GLY A 72 0.78 10.52 8.80
C GLY A 72 1.54 9.48 7.99
N LEU A 73 1.14 9.21 6.75
CA LEU A 73 1.85 8.28 5.88
C LEU A 73 3.32 8.70 5.72
N SER A 74 4.20 7.72 5.55
CA SER A 74 5.66 7.91 5.49
C SER A 74 6.31 7.22 4.31
N ILE A 75 5.52 6.60 3.43
CA ILE A 75 5.97 5.97 2.20
C ILE A 75 5.07 6.46 1.07
N ILE A 76 5.65 6.75 -0.09
CA ILE A 76 4.90 6.81 -1.35
C ILE A 76 5.47 5.81 -2.35
N ARG A 77 4.60 5.23 -3.16
CA ARG A 77 4.96 4.32 -4.25
C ARG A 77 4.67 5.01 -5.59
N ASN A 78 5.69 5.23 -6.41
CA ASN A 78 5.56 5.79 -7.75
C ASN A 78 5.67 4.68 -8.80
N LYS A 79 4.88 4.77 -9.86
CA LYS A 79 4.98 3.91 -11.04
C LYS A 79 6.06 4.43 -11.97
N ILE A 80 7.00 3.57 -12.35
CA ILE A 80 7.90 3.85 -13.48
C ILE A 80 7.13 3.57 -14.78
N GLY A 81 6.93 4.59 -15.60
CA GLY A 81 6.18 4.51 -16.86
C GLY A 81 6.82 3.58 -17.90
N CYS A 82 5.96 2.86 -18.63
CA CYS A 82 6.35 1.87 -19.65
C CYS A 82 5.68 2.10 -21.01
N ASP A 83 4.70 3.00 -21.08
CA ASP A 83 3.93 3.26 -22.28
C ASP A 83 4.59 4.34 -23.12
N SER A 84 4.21 4.48 -24.39
CA SER A 84 4.79 5.53 -25.25
C SER A 84 4.55 6.96 -24.75
N SER A 85 3.55 7.17 -23.88
CA SER A 85 3.21 8.47 -23.32
C SER A 85 3.92 8.81 -22.02
N ASN A 86 4.42 7.82 -21.26
CA ASN A 86 5.04 8.04 -19.94
C ASN A 86 6.34 7.27 -19.71
N SER A 87 6.81 6.47 -20.67
CA SER A 87 8.16 5.91 -20.59
C SER A 87 9.19 6.97 -20.88
N ILE A 88 10.29 6.94 -20.13
CA ILE A 88 11.45 7.79 -20.41
C ILE A 88 12.23 7.37 -21.65
N THR A 89 11.89 6.23 -22.27
CA THR A 89 12.55 5.77 -23.50
C THR A 89 11.70 6.07 -24.73
N SER A 90 12.34 6.62 -25.76
CA SER A 90 11.72 6.78 -27.07
C SER A 90 11.98 5.56 -27.98
N THR A 91 11.02 5.25 -28.86
CA THR A 91 10.94 4.07 -29.75
C THR A 91 12.00 4.00 -30.87
N ASN A 92 13.12 4.71 -30.74
CA ASN A 92 14.04 4.94 -31.85
C ASN A 92 14.98 3.76 -32.15
N THR A 93 14.84 2.62 -31.48
CA THR A 93 15.66 1.44 -31.78
C THR A 93 14.90 0.12 -31.61
N ASN A 94 14.92 -0.70 -32.66
CA ASN A 94 14.54 -2.12 -32.64
C ASN A 94 15.77 -3.03 -32.43
N ASP A 95 16.91 -2.45 -32.01
CA ASP A 95 18.17 -3.13 -31.82
C ASP A 95 18.68 -2.90 -30.37
N PRO A 96 18.73 -3.94 -29.53
CA PRO A 96 19.19 -3.83 -28.15
C PRO A 96 20.68 -3.49 -28.04
N LYS A 97 21.45 -3.56 -29.13
CA LYS A 97 22.85 -3.13 -29.14
C LYS A 97 23.00 -1.61 -29.20
N LYS A 98 21.97 -0.87 -29.62
CA LYS A 98 22.00 0.60 -29.66
C LYS A 98 21.59 1.18 -28.31
N GLN A 99 22.25 2.27 -27.94
CA GLN A 99 21.89 3.04 -26.75
C GLN A 99 20.50 3.67 -26.95
N PRO A 100 19.57 3.52 -25.99
CA PRO A 100 18.29 4.20 -26.04
C PRO A 100 18.47 5.72 -25.87
N VAL A 101 17.58 6.49 -26.48
CA VAL A 101 17.47 7.93 -26.21
C VAL A 101 16.46 8.09 -25.08
N PHE A 102 16.96 8.64 -23.97
CA PHE A 102 16.15 8.94 -22.80
C PHE A 102 15.62 10.37 -22.83
N HIS A 103 14.37 10.54 -22.44
CA HIS A 103 13.68 11.82 -22.31
C HIS A 103 12.85 11.80 -21.03
N PHE A 104 12.96 12.85 -20.23
CA PHE A 104 12.14 13.06 -19.05
C PHE A 104 11.41 14.38 -19.20
N ASP A 105 10.10 14.36 -19.01
CA ASP A 105 9.25 15.54 -19.13
C ASP A 105 9.32 16.47 -17.90
N GLY A 106 9.88 15.97 -16.79
CA GLY A 106 9.98 16.70 -15.54
C GLY A 106 8.77 16.54 -14.61
N ASP A 107 7.77 15.73 -14.98
CA ASP A 107 6.47 15.65 -14.32
C ASP A 107 6.09 14.22 -13.91
N ASP A 108 6.31 13.24 -14.80
CA ASP A 108 5.99 11.82 -14.60
C ASP A 108 4.53 11.59 -14.17
N ASP A 109 3.58 12.06 -14.99
CA ASP A 109 2.14 12.00 -14.70
C ASP A 109 1.78 12.58 -13.32
N GLY A 110 2.39 13.71 -12.95
CA GLY A 110 2.21 14.41 -11.68
C GLY A 110 2.95 13.80 -10.48
N GLN A 111 3.59 12.63 -10.62
CA GLN A 111 4.26 11.95 -9.51
C GLN A 111 5.46 12.74 -8.98
N VAL A 112 6.11 13.58 -9.80
CA VAL A 112 7.15 14.51 -9.33
C VAL A 112 6.57 15.54 -8.36
N TRP A 113 5.41 16.11 -8.67
CA TRP A 113 4.72 17.05 -7.78
C TRP A 113 4.31 16.37 -6.48
N PHE A 114 3.64 15.21 -6.57
CA PHE A 114 3.17 14.48 -5.39
C PHE A 114 4.31 14.10 -4.46
N SER A 115 5.43 13.61 -5.03
CA SER A 115 6.64 13.30 -4.26
C SER A 115 7.18 14.50 -3.49
N LYS A 116 7.26 15.67 -4.15
CA LYS A 116 7.72 16.91 -3.50
C LYS A 116 6.77 17.37 -2.39
N GLN A 117 5.46 17.21 -2.59
CA GLN A 117 4.48 17.52 -1.55
C GLN A 117 4.63 16.58 -0.36
N ALA A 118 4.68 15.27 -0.56
CA ALA A 118 4.89 14.29 0.50
C ALA A 118 6.20 14.57 1.28
N MET A 119 7.30 14.87 0.58
CA MET A 119 8.58 15.24 1.20
C MET A 119 8.48 16.48 2.09
N SER A 120 7.61 17.44 1.76
CA SER A 120 7.39 18.63 2.60
C SER A 120 6.72 18.31 3.95
N TYR A 121 6.06 17.15 4.06
CA TYR A 121 5.53 16.60 5.31
C TYR A 121 6.53 15.67 6.03
N GLY A 122 7.74 15.50 5.48
CA GLY A 122 8.79 14.67 6.05
C GLY A 122 8.81 13.22 5.55
N VAL A 123 8.14 12.91 4.44
CA VAL A 123 8.28 11.61 3.77
C VAL A 123 9.65 11.52 3.11
N ASP A 124 10.45 10.53 3.49
CA ASP A 124 11.78 10.25 2.92
C ASP A 124 11.87 8.87 2.24
N THR A 125 10.80 8.08 2.34
CA THR A 125 10.71 6.77 1.70
C THR A 125 9.89 6.86 0.42
N ILE A 126 10.60 6.93 -0.71
CA ILE A 126 10.04 6.96 -2.06
C ILE A 126 10.37 5.62 -2.72
N TYR A 127 9.35 4.82 -3.03
CA TYR A 127 9.48 3.55 -3.73
C TYR A 127 9.09 3.70 -5.20
N ALA A 128 10.05 3.64 -6.13
CA ALA A 128 9.74 3.64 -7.56
C ALA A 128 9.66 2.19 -8.09
N ASN A 129 8.52 1.78 -8.64
CA ASN A 129 8.35 0.42 -9.16
C ASN A 129 7.95 0.40 -10.64
N ALA A 130 8.67 -0.37 -11.46
CA ALA A 130 8.28 -0.59 -12.84
C ALA A 130 7.25 -1.72 -12.95
N TRP A 131 6.08 -1.38 -13.49
CA TRP A 131 5.03 -2.36 -13.75
C TRP A 131 5.36 -3.25 -14.94
N SER A 132 6.08 -2.71 -15.93
CA SER A 132 6.46 -3.41 -17.15
C SER A 132 7.70 -2.77 -17.75
N ALA A 133 8.43 -3.52 -18.58
CA ALA A 133 9.29 -2.92 -19.60
C ALA A 133 8.44 -2.33 -20.74
N PRO A 134 8.97 -1.38 -21.54
CA PRO A 134 8.30 -0.94 -22.76
C PRO A 134 7.99 -2.10 -23.71
N VAL A 135 6.91 -1.98 -24.47
CA VAL A 135 6.39 -3.07 -25.33
C VAL A 135 7.44 -3.63 -26.28
N TYR A 136 8.33 -2.81 -26.83
CA TYR A 136 9.38 -3.26 -27.76
C TYR A 136 10.48 -4.11 -27.11
N MET A 137 10.56 -4.12 -25.77
CA MET A 137 11.46 -4.99 -24.99
C MET A 137 10.80 -6.31 -24.57
N LYS A 138 9.51 -6.51 -24.89
CA LYS A 138 8.71 -7.66 -24.44
C LYS A 138 8.34 -8.60 -25.59
N SER A 139 8.09 -9.85 -25.24
CA SER A 139 7.66 -10.88 -26.19
C SER A 139 6.24 -10.68 -26.74
N ALA A 140 5.42 -9.89 -26.04
CA ALA A 140 4.06 -9.54 -26.41
C ALA A 140 3.64 -8.23 -25.72
N THR A 141 2.65 -7.54 -26.29
CA THR A 141 2.08 -6.32 -25.70
C THR A 141 1.45 -6.60 -24.33
N SER A 142 0.59 -7.60 -24.28
CA SER A 142 -0.17 -8.06 -23.11
C SER A 142 0.36 -9.42 -22.66
N MET A 143 0.45 -9.62 -21.33
CA MET A 143 1.04 -10.81 -20.69
C MET A 143 2.43 -11.22 -21.26
N GLY A 144 3.18 -10.25 -21.77
CA GLY A 144 4.49 -10.47 -22.37
C GLY A 144 5.58 -10.66 -21.31
N ARG A 145 6.68 -11.29 -21.69
CA ARG A 145 7.88 -11.45 -20.84
C ARG A 145 9.03 -10.65 -21.41
N LEU A 146 9.98 -10.27 -20.55
CA LEU A 146 11.20 -9.55 -20.97
C LEU A 146 12.00 -10.39 -21.97
N CYS A 147 12.24 -9.85 -23.16
CA CYS A 147 13.00 -10.52 -24.20
C CYS A 147 14.44 -10.76 -23.77
N GLY A 148 14.92 -12.00 -23.88
CA GLY A 148 16.25 -12.43 -23.43
C GLY A 148 16.26 -13.11 -22.07
N ALA A 149 15.20 -12.97 -21.27
CA ALA A 149 15.05 -13.70 -20.01
C ALA A 149 15.06 -15.23 -20.25
N PRO A 150 15.42 -16.05 -19.24
CA PRO A 150 15.42 -17.51 -19.35
C PRO A 150 14.13 -18.05 -19.98
N GLY A 151 14.27 -18.79 -21.09
CA GLY A 151 13.14 -19.35 -21.83
C GLY A 151 12.37 -18.37 -22.74
N VAL A 152 12.82 -17.12 -22.88
CA VAL A 152 12.14 -16.06 -23.66
C VAL A 152 13.07 -15.55 -24.76
N SER A 153 12.93 -16.09 -25.98
CA SER A 153 13.65 -15.61 -27.17
C SER A 153 12.75 -14.71 -28.01
N CYS A 154 13.29 -13.55 -28.42
CA CYS A 154 12.62 -12.61 -29.31
C CYS A 154 13.48 -12.34 -30.54
N SER A 155 12.85 -12.12 -31.70
CA SER A 155 13.56 -11.78 -32.93
C SER A 155 14.29 -10.44 -32.84
N SER A 156 13.83 -9.53 -31.98
CA SER A 156 14.48 -8.26 -31.68
C SER A 156 15.71 -8.39 -30.77
N GLY A 157 15.99 -9.57 -30.19
CA GLY A 157 17.18 -9.82 -29.37
C GLY A 157 16.93 -9.77 -27.85
N ASP A 158 18.02 -9.60 -27.09
CA ASP A 158 18.04 -9.59 -25.62
C ASP A 158 17.98 -8.15 -25.10
N TRP A 159 16.91 -7.83 -24.36
CA TRP A 159 16.63 -6.48 -23.87
C TRP A 159 16.88 -6.32 -22.38
N ARG A 160 17.35 -7.34 -21.67
CA ARG A 160 17.53 -7.31 -20.21
C ARG A 160 18.41 -6.15 -19.76
N GLN A 161 19.56 -5.95 -20.42
CA GLN A 161 20.48 -4.86 -20.10
C GLN A 161 19.86 -3.48 -20.33
N ARG A 162 19.09 -3.32 -21.42
CA ARG A 162 18.43 -2.04 -21.74
C ARG A 162 17.30 -1.70 -20.78
N TYR A 163 16.61 -2.72 -20.29
CA TYR A 163 15.56 -2.53 -19.30
C TYR A 163 16.10 -1.99 -17.98
N VAL A 164 17.20 -2.57 -17.47
CA VAL A 164 17.79 -2.10 -16.20
C VAL A 164 18.48 -0.74 -16.34
N GLU A 165 19.04 -0.43 -17.51
CA GLU A 165 19.58 0.91 -17.81
C GLU A 165 18.49 1.98 -17.85
N MET A 166 17.31 1.66 -18.38
CA MET A 166 16.14 2.55 -18.32
C MET A 166 15.74 2.85 -16.88
N ILE A 167 15.64 1.83 -16.03
CA ILE A 167 15.30 2.04 -14.61
C ILE A 167 16.37 2.93 -13.94
N ALA A 168 17.66 2.66 -14.15
CA ALA A 168 18.73 3.46 -13.56
C ALA A 168 18.74 4.92 -14.07
N GLU A 169 18.38 5.15 -15.34
CA GLU A 169 18.24 6.51 -15.87
C GLU A 169 17.03 7.24 -15.28
N TYR A 170 15.88 6.57 -15.13
CA TYR A 170 14.70 7.13 -14.46
C TYR A 170 15.04 7.66 -13.07
N LEU A 171 15.75 6.85 -12.28
CA LEU A 171 16.20 7.23 -10.94
C LEU A 171 17.18 8.41 -10.97
N SER A 172 18.02 8.49 -12.00
CA SER A 172 18.93 9.62 -12.21
C SER A 172 18.17 10.92 -12.47
N TYR A 173 17.05 10.88 -13.23
CA TYR A 173 16.19 12.04 -13.44
C TYR A 173 15.48 12.48 -12.16
N TYR A 174 14.94 11.54 -11.37
CA TYR A 174 14.33 11.85 -10.08
C TYR A 174 15.33 12.51 -9.12
N LYS A 175 16.57 11.98 -9.05
CA LYS A 175 17.66 12.60 -8.27
C LYS A 175 17.96 14.02 -8.76
N GLN A 176 18.00 14.27 -10.06
CA GLN A 176 18.17 15.62 -10.64
C GLN A 176 17.00 16.55 -10.34
N ALA A 177 15.77 16.02 -10.25
CA ALA A 177 14.57 16.75 -9.86
C ALA A 177 14.50 17.07 -8.35
N GLY A 178 15.50 16.63 -7.57
CA GLY A 178 15.59 16.83 -6.13
C GLY A 178 14.83 15.80 -5.30
N ILE A 179 14.46 14.65 -5.89
CA ILE A 179 13.73 13.58 -5.23
C ILE A 179 14.66 12.37 -5.09
N PRO A 180 15.24 12.13 -3.90
CA PRO A 180 16.07 10.95 -3.68
C PRO A 180 15.19 9.71 -3.54
N VAL A 181 15.00 8.98 -4.64
CA VAL A 181 14.32 7.68 -4.60
C VAL A 181 15.10 6.74 -3.70
N SER A 182 14.44 6.14 -2.71
CA SER A 182 15.10 5.29 -1.71
C SER A 182 14.97 3.80 -2.01
N HIS A 183 13.90 3.39 -2.70
CA HIS A 183 13.66 2.00 -3.06
C HIS A 183 13.30 1.87 -4.55
N VAL A 184 13.73 0.78 -5.19
CA VAL A 184 13.40 0.49 -6.59
C VAL A 184 13.02 -0.97 -6.82
N GLY A 185 11.93 -1.15 -7.57
CA GLY A 185 11.44 -2.44 -8.06
C GLY A 185 11.36 -2.46 -9.58
N PHE A 186 11.37 -3.65 -10.16
CA PHE A 186 11.39 -3.87 -11.61
C PHE A 186 10.27 -4.83 -12.08
N LEU A 187 9.35 -5.16 -11.19
CA LEU A 187 8.21 -6.02 -11.47
C LEU A 187 7.00 -5.53 -10.69
N ASN A 188 5.82 -5.71 -11.27
CA ASN A 188 4.56 -5.62 -10.59
C ASN A 188 3.70 -6.81 -11.02
N GLU A 189 3.28 -7.63 -10.07
CA GLU A 189 2.35 -8.74 -10.30
C GLU A 189 2.78 -9.65 -11.45
N GLY A 190 4.09 -9.92 -11.53
CA GLY A 190 4.70 -10.70 -12.63
C GLY A 190 4.24 -12.16 -12.67
N ASP A 191 3.58 -12.62 -11.61
CA ASP A 191 3.01 -13.95 -11.46
C ASP A 191 1.63 -14.13 -12.09
N GLY A 192 0.97 -13.07 -12.56
CA GLY A 192 -0.34 -13.23 -13.22
C GLY A 192 -0.99 -12.01 -13.87
N SER A 193 -0.38 -10.83 -13.83
CA SER A 193 -0.96 -9.61 -14.40
C SER A 193 -0.78 -9.50 -15.93
N ASP A 194 -1.49 -8.52 -16.52
CA ASP A 194 -1.40 -8.23 -17.95
C ASP A 194 -0.17 -7.36 -18.34
N PHE A 195 0.64 -6.96 -17.35
CA PHE A 195 1.80 -6.10 -17.55
C PHE A 195 2.99 -6.91 -18.09
N MET A 196 3.99 -7.18 -17.27
CA MET A 196 5.13 -8.00 -17.64
C MET A 196 5.19 -9.24 -16.75
N LEU A 197 4.94 -10.40 -17.36
CA LEU A 197 5.09 -11.66 -16.66
C LEU A 197 6.56 -11.96 -16.40
N SER A 198 6.84 -12.59 -15.26
CA SER A 198 8.17 -13.08 -14.89
C SER A 198 8.03 -14.24 -13.94
N THR A 199 8.76 -15.33 -14.14
CA THR A 199 8.97 -16.35 -13.09
C THR A 199 10.00 -15.87 -12.07
N ALA A 200 10.15 -16.58 -10.95
CA ALA A 200 11.20 -16.30 -9.98
C ALA A 200 12.61 -16.45 -10.59
N GLU A 201 12.83 -17.43 -11.48
CA GLU A 201 14.10 -17.60 -12.20
C GLU A 201 14.38 -16.45 -13.17
N GLN A 202 13.34 -15.93 -13.81
CA GLN A 202 13.46 -14.77 -14.69
C GLN A 202 13.75 -13.49 -13.89
N ALA A 203 13.13 -13.33 -12.71
CA ALA A 203 13.44 -12.24 -11.79
C ALA A 203 14.89 -12.34 -11.28
N ALA A 204 15.33 -13.54 -10.89
CA ALA A 204 16.69 -13.81 -10.44
C ALA A 204 17.76 -13.47 -11.49
N ASP A 205 17.44 -13.58 -12.76
CA ASP A 205 18.32 -13.23 -13.87
C ASP A 205 18.45 -11.71 -14.09
N VAL A 206 17.42 -10.93 -13.74
CA VAL A 206 17.42 -9.46 -13.86
C VAL A 206 18.05 -8.78 -12.64
N ILE A 207 17.90 -9.34 -11.44
CA ILE A 207 18.36 -8.75 -10.17
C ILE A 207 19.86 -8.33 -10.22
N PRO A 208 20.82 -9.19 -10.60
CA PRO A 208 22.23 -8.80 -10.65
C PRO A 208 22.53 -7.73 -11.71
N LEU A 209 21.77 -7.71 -12.81
CA LEU A 209 21.90 -6.70 -13.86
C LEU A 209 21.45 -5.33 -13.36
N LEU A 210 20.31 -5.27 -12.66
CA LEU A 210 19.82 -4.03 -12.08
C LEU A 210 20.78 -3.50 -11.01
N HIS A 211 21.26 -4.37 -10.11
CA HIS A 211 22.28 -3.97 -9.14
C HIS A 211 23.50 -3.36 -9.83
N SER A 212 24.03 -4.01 -10.87
CA SER A 212 25.19 -3.50 -11.62
C SER A 212 24.91 -2.17 -12.32
N ALA A 213 23.71 -2.00 -12.89
CA ALA A 213 23.30 -0.76 -13.53
C ALA A 213 23.23 0.41 -12.52
N LEU A 214 22.65 0.19 -11.34
CA LEU A 214 22.60 1.20 -10.27
C LEU A 214 24.00 1.61 -9.80
N GLN A 215 24.89 0.64 -9.57
CA GLN A 215 26.29 0.92 -9.19
C GLN A 215 27.00 1.78 -10.25
N SER A 216 26.83 1.44 -11.53
CA SER A 216 27.47 2.19 -12.64
C SER A 216 27.01 3.65 -12.75
N LYS A 217 25.82 3.97 -12.24
CA LYS A 217 25.23 5.32 -12.22
C LYS A 217 25.48 6.07 -10.90
N GLY A 218 26.22 5.48 -9.95
CA GLY A 218 26.39 6.07 -8.62
C GLY A 218 25.08 6.13 -7.82
N LEU A 219 24.21 5.13 -8.02
CA LEU A 219 22.91 4.95 -7.38
C LEU A 219 22.90 3.69 -6.49
N GLY A 220 24.07 3.19 -6.10
CA GLY A 220 24.21 1.95 -5.32
C GLY A 220 23.59 1.99 -3.92
N ASP A 221 23.24 3.18 -3.41
CA ASP A 221 22.57 3.36 -2.12
C ASP A 221 21.04 3.11 -2.20
N ILE A 222 20.47 3.01 -3.41
CA ILE A 222 19.04 2.74 -3.59
C ILE A 222 18.76 1.26 -3.30
N LYS A 223 17.83 1.02 -2.38
CA LYS A 223 17.43 -0.32 -1.94
C LYS A 223 16.61 -1.03 -3.01
N MET A 224 17.07 -2.19 -3.46
CA MET A 224 16.33 -2.97 -4.46
C MET A 224 15.24 -3.83 -3.81
N THR A 225 14.09 -3.93 -4.47
CA THR A 225 12.93 -4.72 -4.04
C THR A 225 12.57 -5.80 -5.07
N CYS A 226 11.92 -6.85 -4.60
CA CYS A 226 11.25 -7.84 -5.46
C CYS A 226 10.17 -8.60 -4.66
N CYS A 227 9.05 -9.02 -5.22
CA CYS A 227 8.69 -8.91 -6.65
C CYS A 227 7.32 -8.27 -6.89
N ASP A 228 6.67 -7.77 -5.83
CA ASP A 228 5.32 -7.21 -5.89
C ASP A 228 4.32 -8.20 -6.53
N ASN A 229 4.45 -9.52 -6.24
CA ASN A 229 3.51 -10.52 -6.72
C ASN A 229 2.08 -10.25 -6.21
N ILE A 230 1.06 -10.74 -6.93
CA ILE A 230 -0.38 -10.47 -6.69
C ILE A 230 -0.82 -10.81 -5.25
N GLY A 231 -0.16 -11.75 -4.59
CA GLY A 231 -0.47 -12.10 -3.20
C GLY A 231 0.68 -12.71 -2.43
N TRP A 232 0.50 -12.74 -1.12
CA TRP A 232 1.51 -13.15 -0.16
C TRP A 232 2.02 -14.58 -0.38
N THR A 233 1.13 -15.49 -0.76
CA THR A 233 1.46 -16.91 -0.96
C THR A 233 2.36 -17.13 -2.17
N SER A 234 2.06 -16.51 -3.31
CA SER A 234 2.94 -16.61 -4.48
C SER A 234 4.25 -15.89 -4.24
N GLN A 235 4.25 -14.78 -3.50
CA GLN A 235 5.51 -14.13 -3.11
C GLN A 235 6.36 -15.01 -2.18
N MET A 236 5.78 -15.77 -1.24
CA MET A 236 6.54 -16.72 -0.42
C MET A 236 7.28 -17.77 -1.27
N GLU A 237 6.63 -18.28 -2.33
CA GLU A 237 7.25 -19.22 -3.26
C GLU A 237 8.41 -18.57 -4.04
N TYR A 238 8.22 -17.32 -4.49
CA TYR A 238 9.27 -16.56 -5.17
C TYR A 238 10.45 -16.30 -4.25
N THR A 239 10.19 -15.83 -3.03
CA THR A 239 11.22 -15.55 -2.03
C THR A 239 12.05 -16.80 -1.74
N ALA A 240 11.41 -17.95 -1.53
CA ALA A 240 12.13 -19.21 -1.32
C ALA A 240 13.04 -19.54 -2.52
N LYS A 241 12.57 -19.29 -3.75
CA LYS A 241 13.35 -19.52 -4.96
C LYS A 241 14.51 -18.51 -5.14
N LEU A 242 14.30 -17.23 -4.81
CA LEU A 242 15.35 -16.21 -4.86
C LEU A 242 16.47 -16.49 -3.84
N VAL A 243 16.12 -17.01 -2.66
CA VAL A 243 17.08 -17.50 -1.66
C VAL A 243 17.84 -18.71 -2.20
N GLU A 244 17.15 -19.70 -2.77
CA GLU A 244 17.76 -20.90 -3.38
C GLU A 244 18.75 -20.53 -4.50
N LEU A 245 18.44 -19.51 -5.30
CA LEU A 245 19.26 -19.02 -6.40
C LEU A 245 20.38 -18.05 -5.97
N ASP A 246 20.52 -17.77 -4.68
CA ASP A 246 21.55 -16.87 -4.11
C ASP A 246 21.55 -15.45 -4.71
N VAL A 247 20.34 -14.92 -4.98
CA VAL A 247 20.15 -13.54 -5.48
C VAL A 247 19.53 -12.59 -4.45
N GLU A 248 19.03 -13.11 -3.32
CA GLU A 248 18.50 -12.29 -2.20
C GLU A 248 19.52 -11.26 -1.71
N LYS A 249 20.83 -11.57 -1.75
CA LYS A 249 21.92 -10.68 -1.32
C LYS A 249 22.01 -9.33 -2.06
N TYR A 250 21.37 -9.20 -3.21
CA TYR A 250 21.29 -7.95 -3.97
C TYR A 250 20.04 -7.13 -3.60
N LEU A 251 19.09 -7.74 -2.91
CA LEU A 251 17.84 -7.11 -2.47
C LEU A 251 18.00 -6.54 -1.06
N SER A 252 17.14 -5.58 -0.75
CA SER A 252 17.06 -4.96 0.57
C SER A 252 15.69 -5.15 1.22
N VAL A 253 14.65 -5.39 0.42
CA VAL A 253 13.27 -5.60 0.87
C VAL A 253 12.60 -6.62 -0.04
N ILE A 254 11.80 -7.52 0.53
CA ILE A 254 10.87 -8.38 -0.22
C ILE A 254 9.49 -7.73 -0.23
N THR A 255 8.88 -7.60 -1.40
CA THR A 255 7.60 -6.92 -1.60
C THR A 255 6.54 -7.86 -2.14
N SER A 256 5.31 -7.71 -1.67
CA SER A 256 4.14 -8.48 -2.10
C SER A 256 2.90 -7.60 -2.10
N HIS A 257 1.95 -7.88 -2.97
CA HIS A 257 0.58 -7.40 -2.84
C HIS A 257 -0.22 -8.36 -1.94
N GLU A 258 -1.50 -8.06 -1.75
CA GLU A 258 -2.39 -8.87 -0.91
C GLU A 258 -3.74 -9.24 -1.55
N TYR A 259 -3.86 -9.12 -2.87
CA TYR A 259 -5.11 -9.34 -3.59
C TYR A 259 -5.54 -10.81 -3.61
N SER A 260 -4.62 -11.72 -3.95
CA SER A 260 -4.94 -13.16 -4.01
C SER A 260 -4.76 -13.89 -2.67
N SER A 261 -3.91 -13.37 -1.79
CA SER A 261 -3.77 -13.84 -0.41
C SER A 261 -3.13 -12.79 0.48
N SER A 262 -3.65 -12.64 1.70
CA SER A 262 -3.19 -11.64 2.66
C SER A 262 -1.95 -12.08 3.44
N PRO A 263 -1.14 -11.13 3.95
CA PRO A 263 -0.03 -11.43 4.84
C PRO A 263 -0.54 -11.95 6.19
N ASP A 264 -0.38 -13.26 6.43
CA ASP A 264 -0.84 -13.93 7.65
C ASP A 264 0.29 -14.63 8.44
N SER A 265 1.46 -14.77 7.83
CA SER A 265 2.63 -15.46 8.36
C SER A 265 3.93 -14.91 7.76
N PRO A 266 5.07 -14.97 8.46
CA PRO A 266 6.31 -14.40 7.97
C PRO A 266 6.88 -15.18 6.78
N MET A 267 7.51 -14.48 5.84
CA MET A 267 8.27 -15.14 4.77
C MET A 267 9.61 -15.68 5.31
N ASN A 268 10.11 -16.76 4.72
CA ASN A 268 11.44 -17.29 5.04
C ASN A 268 12.55 -16.48 4.33
N THR A 269 12.84 -15.30 4.85
CA THR A 269 13.83 -14.33 4.37
C THR A 269 14.50 -13.66 5.57
N THR A 270 15.70 -13.12 5.36
CA THR A 270 16.36 -12.26 6.37
C THR A 270 16.07 -10.77 6.15
N LEU A 271 15.44 -10.42 5.03
CA LEU A 271 15.13 -9.05 4.65
C LEU A 271 13.79 -8.60 5.26
N PRO A 272 13.63 -7.29 5.51
CA PRO A 272 12.31 -6.68 5.71
C PRO A 272 11.32 -7.08 4.61
N THR A 273 10.06 -7.29 4.99
CA THR A 273 8.98 -7.59 4.06
C THR A 273 7.93 -6.49 4.06
N TRP A 274 7.47 -6.09 2.88
CA TRP A 274 6.48 -5.04 2.68
C TRP A 274 5.25 -5.60 1.99
N MET A 275 4.07 -5.23 2.51
CA MET A 275 2.85 -5.27 1.70
C MET A 275 2.85 -3.96 0.89
N SER A 276 3.13 -4.05 -0.41
CA SER A 276 3.39 -2.90 -1.27
C SER A 276 2.18 -2.41 -2.08
N GLU A 277 1.10 -3.19 -2.10
CA GLU A 277 -0.18 -2.78 -2.69
C GLU A 277 -1.34 -3.65 -2.22
N GLY A 278 -2.44 -3.01 -1.85
CA GLY A 278 -3.70 -3.67 -1.55
C GLY A 278 -4.85 -2.68 -1.59
N ALA A 279 -5.99 -3.11 -2.14
CA ALA A 279 -7.21 -2.32 -2.14
C ALA A 279 -8.47 -3.21 -2.15
N ALA A 280 -9.62 -2.60 -1.89
CA ALA A 280 -10.94 -3.19 -2.11
C ALA A 280 -11.53 -2.62 -3.41
N ASN A 281 -10.72 -2.59 -4.47
CA ASN A 281 -11.00 -1.93 -5.74
C ASN A 281 -12.22 -2.48 -6.51
N ASP A 282 -12.74 -3.64 -6.11
CA ASP A 282 -13.97 -4.22 -6.65
C ASP A 282 -15.25 -3.77 -5.89
N GLN A 283 -15.11 -2.92 -4.87
CA GLN A 283 -16.20 -2.38 -4.07
C GLN A 283 -16.45 -0.89 -4.36
N GLU A 284 -17.67 -0.44 -4.12
CA GLU A 284 -17.97 1.00 -4.09
C GLU A 284 -17.27 1.69 -2.92
N PHE A 285 -16.98 2.98 -3.08
CA PHE A 285 -16.32 3.76 -2.05
C PHE A 285 -17.17 3.83 -0.77
N ALA A 286 -16.59 3.47 0.37
CA ALA A 286 -17.30 3.37 1.64
C ALA A 286 -16.60 4.10 2.79
N THR A 287 -17.42 4.66 3.68
CA THR A 287 -17.01 5.38 4.90
C THR A 287 -17.46 4.66 6.18
N ALA A 288 -18.01 3.45 6.06
CA ALA A 288 -18.44 2.65 7.20
C ALA A 288 -17.23 2.03 7.91
N TRP A 289 -17.20 2.08 9.24
CA TRP A 289 -16.15 1.39 10.01
C TRP A 289 -16.46 -0.10 10.15
N TYR A 290 -17.67 -0.44 10.63
CA TYR A 290 -18.12 -1.83 10.74
C TYR A 290 -19.64 -1.91 10.65
N VAL A 291 -20.15 -2.82 9.81
CA VAL A 291 -21.57 -3.18 9.74
C VAL A 291 -21.72 -4.69 9.78
N ASN A 292 -21.01 -5.41 8.89
CA ASN A 292 -21.09 -6.86 8.79
C ASN A 292 -19.76 -7.54 8.42
N GLY A 293 -18.64 -6.80 8.42
CA GLY A 293 -17.33 -7.32 8.05
C GLY A 293 -17.09 -7.37 6.53
N GLY A 294 -17.77 -6.50 5.76
CA GLY A 294 -17.52 -6.36 4.33
C GLY A 294 -16.08 -5.93 4.01
N SER A 295 -15.59 -6.27 2.82
CA SER A 295 -14.23 -5.93 2.37
C SER A 295 -14.00 -4.42 2.20
N HIS A 296 -15.06 -3.63 2.11
CA HIS A 296 -15.03 -2.17 2.01
C HIS A 296 -15.08 -1.45 3.38
N GLU A 297 -15.14 -2.19 4.49
CA GLU A 297 -15.28 -1.61 5.84
C GLU A 297 -13.91 -1.35 6.49
N GLY A 298 -13.78 -0.24 7.21
CA GLY A 298 -12.52 0.13 7.87
C GLY A 298 -12.01 -0.91 8.86
N PHE A 299 -12.90 -1.56 9.63
CA PHE A 299 -12.52 -2.58 10.60
C PHE A 299 -11.91 -3.82 9.93
N THR A 300 -12.41 -4.22 8.76
CA THR A 300 -11.83 -5.32 7.97
C THR A 300 -10.36 -5.02 7.66
N TRP A 301 -10.05 -3.80 7.24
CA TRP A 301 -8.68 -3.36 6.97
C TRP A 301 -7.85 -3.21 8.25
N ALA A 302 -8.45 -2.78 9.36
CA ALA A 302 -7.77 -2.72 10.64
C ALA A 302 -7.30 -4.11 11.13
N VAL A 303 -8.09 -5.15 10.88
CA VAL A 303 -7.71 -6.55 11.13
C VAL A 303 -6.60 -7.01 10.19
N LYS A 304 -6.71 -6.74 8.88
CA LYS A 304 -5.67 -7.10 7.90
C LYS A 304 -4.32 -6.47 8.23
N ILE A 305 -4.28 -5.17 8.55
CA ILE A 305 -3.06 -4.47 8.93
C ILE A 305 -2.49 -5.06 10.24
N ALA A 306 -3.33 -5.33 11.23
CA ALA A 306 -2.90 -5.95 12.48
C ALA A 306 -2.27 -7.34 12.25
N GLN A 307 -2.89 -8.17 11.40
CA GLN A 307 -2.37 -9.47 11.02
C GLN A 307 -1.04 -9.34 10.28
N GLY A 308 -0.96 -8.46 9.28
CA GLY A 308 0.27 -8.26 8.51
C GLY A 308 1.44 -7.78 9.37
N ILE A 309 1.22 -6.76 10.21
CA ILE A 309 2.29 -6.19 11.04
C ILE A 309 2.68 -7.12 12.19
N VAL A 310 1.73 -7.78 12.85
CA VAL A 310 2.00 -8.56 14.09
C VAL A 310 2.27 -10.04 13.80
N ASN A 311 1.54 -10.65 12.87
CA ASN A 311 1.63 -12.09 12.59
C ASN A 311 2.53 -12.40 11.39
N ALA A 312 2.57 -11.52 10.39
CA ALA A 312 3.40 -11.71 9.18
C ALA A 312 4.74 -10.94 9.21
N ASP A 313 5.05 -10.29 10.33
CA ASP A 313 6.28 -9.51 10.55
C ASP A 313 6.54 -8.43 9.48
N LEU A 314 5.49 -7.84 8.90
CA LEU A 314 5.64 -6.74 7.96
C LEU A 314 6.39 -5.56 8.57
N SER A 315 7.27 -4.98 7.76
CA SER A 315 7.99 -3.73 8.02
C SER A 315 7.29 -2.53 7.37
N ALA A 316 6.46 -2.74 6.35
CA ALA A 316 5.59 -1.71 5.80
C ALA A 316 4.26 -2.23 5.25
N TYR A 317 3.29 -1.32 5.14
CA TYR A 317 1.97 -1.57 4.55
C TYR A 317 1.54 -0.37 3.69
N ILE A 318 1.39 -0.59 2.38
CA ILE A 318 1.09 0.43 1.39
C ILE A 318 -0.28 0.11 0.76
N TYR A 319 -1.29 0.95 1.03
CA TYR A 319 -2.56 0.85 0.32
C TYR A 319 -2.39 1.27 -1.13
N TRP A 320 -3.33 0.94 -2.02
CA TRP A 320 -3.14 1.25 -3.43
C TRP A 320 -3.06 2.76 -3.72
N GLU A 321 -4.16 3.48 -3.89
CA GLU A 321 -4.10 4.91 -4.21
C GLU A 321 -4.44 5.79 -2.99
N GLY A 322 -3.91 7.02 -2.95
CA GLY A 322 -4.19 7.98 -1.90
C GLY A 322 -5.50 8.72 -2.14
N VAL A 323 -5.49 9.56 -3.17
CA VAL A 323 -6.56 10.48 -3.54
C VAL A 323 -6.98 10.24 -4.98
N GLU A 324 -8.27 10.00 -5.20
CA GLU A 324 -8.84 10.04 -6.55
C GLU A 324 -9.97 11.07 -6.65
N THR A 325 -10.22 11.52 -7.88
CA THR A 325 -11.24 12.54 -8.15
C THR A 325 -12.45 11.92 -8.83
N ASN A 326 -13.63 12.04 -8.21
CA ASN A 326 -14.92 11.56 -8.69
C ASN A 326 -14.95 10.04 -9.02
N ASN A 327 -14.30 9.20 -8.22
CA ASN A 327 -14.24 7.75 -8.45
C ASN A 327 -14.92 6.91 -7.35
N LYS A 328 -16.12 7.29 -6.93
CA LYS A 328 -16.88 6.55 -5.90
C LYS A 328 -17.32 5.14 -6.30
N GLY A 329 -17.13 4.74 -7.55
CA GLY A 329 -17.41 3.39 -8.02
C GLY A 329 -16.36 2.35 -7.64
N SER A 330 -15.23 2.78 -7.08
CA SER A 330 -14.11 1.95 -6.66
C SER A 330 -13.59 2.38 -5.30
N LEU A 331 -13.17 1.43 -4.47
CA LEU A 331 -12.41 1.67 -3.24
C LEU A 331 -10.92 1.32 -3.48
N SER A 332 -10.39 1.78 -4.61
CA SER A 332 -8.96 1.76 -4.96
C SER A 332 -8.15 2.80 -4.18
N HIS A 333 -8.81 3.83 -3.65
CA HIS A 333 -8.19 4.93 -2.94
C HIS A 333 -8.83 5.14 -1.56
N VAL A 334 -8.09 5.80 -0.66
CA VAL A 334 -8.54 6.07 0.71
C VAL A 334 -9.28 7.41 0.85
N VAL A 335 -9.16 8.32 -0.11
CA VAL A 335 -9.75 9.67 -0.08
C VAL A 335 -10.34 10.04 -1.46
N ASP A 336 -11.66 10.15 -1.58
CA ASP A 336 -12.33 10.60 -2.81
C ASP A 336 -12.62 12.10 -2.76
N THR A 337 -12.60 12.80 -3.89
CA THR A 337 -13.01 14.21 -3.95
C THR A 337 -13.78 14.56 -5.22
N ASP A 338 -14.75 15.48 -5.10
CA ASP A 338 -15.41 16.09 -6.26
C ASP A 338 -14.65 17.32 -6.81
N GLY A 339 -13.48 17.61 -6.22
CA GLY A 339 -12.65 18.78 -6.47
C GLY A 339 -12.90 19.95 -5.51
N THR A 340 -13.96 19.87 -4.70
CA THR A 340 -14.29 20.85 -3.66
C THR A 340 -14.47 20.25 -2.27
N LYS A 341 -14.97 19.00 -2.20
CA LYS A 341 -15.25 18.30 -0.95
C LYS A 341 -14.63 16.91 -0.96
N PHE A 342 -13.94 16.59 0.12
CA PHE A 342 -13.39 15.26 0.36
C PHE A 342 -14.39 14.32 1.04
N THR A 343 -14.35 13.06 0.63
CA THR A 343 -14.99 11.93 1.30
C THR A 343 -13.89 10.96 1.72
N VAL A 344 -13.75 10.73 3.02
CA VAL A 344 -12.65 9.94 3.57
C VAL A 344 -13.15 8.54 3.90
N SER A 345 -12.46 7.51 3.40
CA SER A 345 -12.77 6.14 3.75
C SER A 345 -12.31 5.84 5.17
N SER A 346 -13.06 4.98 5.88
CA SER A 346 -12.64 4.43 7.17
C SER A 346 -11.32 3.67 7.10
N ILE A 347 -10.93 3.20 5.90
CA ILE A 347 -9.66 2.52 5.67
C ILE A 347 -8.48 3.48 5.95
N LEU A 348 -8.59 4.77 5.63
CA LEU A 348 -7.57 5.75 5.99
C LEU A 348 -7.32 5.74 7.50
N TRP A 349 -8.39 5.70 8.29
CA TRP A 349 -8.30 5.69 9.75
C TRP A 349 -7.82 4.37 10.31
N ALA A 350 -8.14 3.25 9.65
CA ALA A 350 -7.56 1.95 9.98
C ALA A 350 -6.02 1.97 9.80
N ILE A 351 -5.53 2.60 8.72
CA ILE A 351 -4.08 2.82 8.50
C ILE A 351 -3.52 3.79 9.54
N ALA A 352 -4.22 4.90 9.83
CA ALA A 352 -3.80 5.95 10.76
C ALA A 352 -3.50 5.42 12.18
N HIS A 353 -4.23 4.39 12.64
CA HIS A 353 -3.96 3.73 13.92
C HIS A 353 -2.54 3.16 14.04
N TRP A 354 -1.94 2.80 12.91
CA TRP A 354 -0.58 2.30 12.81
C TRP A 354 0.39 3.40 12.37
N SER A 355 0.04 4.20 11.35
CA SER A 355 0.98 5.13 10.72
C SER A 355 1.19 6.45 11.47
N ARG A 356 0.18 6.97 12.18
CA ARG A 356 0.24 8.33 12.76
C ARG A 356 1.31 8.44 13.85
N HIS A 357 1.49 7.36 14.62
CA HIS A 357 2.34 7.38 15.81
C HIS A 357 3.48 6.35 15.80
N ILE A 358 3.42 5.31 14.97
CA ILE A 358 4.56 4.41 14.74
C ILE A 358 5.35 5.01 13.57
N ARG A 359 6.49 5.64 13.87
CA ARG A 359 7.28 6.39 12.89
C ARG A 359 8.41 5.54 12.31
N PRO A 360 8.92 5.85 11.10
CA PRO A 360 10.03 5.12 10.50
C PRO A 360 11.20 4.92 11.49
N GLY A 361 11.72 3.68 11.53
CA GLY A 361 12.76 3.27 12.46
C GLY A 361 12.24 2.74 13.81
N ALA A 362 10.93 2.74 14.05
CA ALA A 362 10.36 2.09 15.23
C ALA A 362 10.63 0.57 15.21
N HIS A 363 10.87 -0.03 16.36
CA HIS A 363 10.96 -1.47 16.49
C HIS A 363 9.66 -2.04 17.05
N ARG A 364 9.14 -3.11 16.45
CA ARG A 364 8.14 -3.94 17.12
C ARG A 364 8.79 -4.57 18.36
N VAL A 365 8.11 -4.51 19.50
CA VAL A 365 8.60 -5.02 20.79
C VAL A 365 7.63 -6.05 21.36
N SER A 366 8.15 -6.92 22.24
CA SER A 366 7.35 -8.02 22.77
C SER A 366 6.26 -7.57 23.74
N THR A 367 5.14 -8.29 23.70
CA THR A 367 4.03 -8.18 24.63
C THR A 367 3.80 -9.53 25.32
N SER A 368 3.27 -9.49 26.54
CA SER A 368 2.79 -10.67 27.28
C SER A 368 1.42 -10.39 27.88
N GLY A 369 0.61 -11.45 28.00
CA GLY A 369 -0.82 -11.36 28.33
C GLY A 369 -1.67 -11.68 27.11
N VAL A 370 -2.95 -12.01 27.33
CA VAL A 370 -3.88 -12.39 26.26
C VAL A 370 -5.19 -11.67 26.48
N VAL A 371 -5.60 -10.86 25.49
CA VAL A 371 -6.93 -10.25 25.44
C VAL A 371 -7.76 -11.04 24.43
N GLN A 372 -8.95 -11.47 24.84
CA GLN A 372 -9.79 -12.33 24.01
C GLN A 372 -10.13 -11.64 22.68
N ASN A 373 -10.01 -12.37 21.57
CA ASN A 373 -10.31 -11.91 20.21
C ASN A 373 -9.60 -10.60 19.80
N THR A 374 -8.46 -10.29 20.40
CA THR A 374 -7.76 -9.01 20.19
C THR A 374 -6.32 -9.24 19.76
N ILE A 375 -5.92 -8.65 18.63
CA ILE A 375 -4.52 -8.58 18.22
C ILE A 375 -3.89 -7.36 18.89
N VAL A 376 -2.73 -7.54 19.50
CA VAL A 376 -1.99 -6.48 20.20
C VAL A 376 -0.60 -6.33 19.61
N GLY A 377 -0.33 -5.17 19.01
CA GLY A 377 1.02 -4.76 18.59
C GLY A 377 1.58 -3.71 19.56
N ALA A 378 2.89 -3.74 19.80
CA ALA A 378 3.60 -2.72 20.57
C ALA A 378 4.90 -2.33 19.86
N PHE A 379 5.22 -1.04 19.87
CA PHE A 379 6.33 -0.47 19.11
C PHE A 379 7.07 0.57 19.94
N GLU A 380 8.40 0.54 19.90
CA GLU A 380 9.26 1.57 20.46
C GLU A 380 9.80 2.44 19.32
N ASN A 381 9.41 3.71 19.29
CA ASN A 381 9.94 4.70 18.36
C ASN A 381 11.38 5.08 18.72
N VAL A 382 12.09 5.67 17.76
CA VAL A 382 13.45 6.21 17.96
C VAL A 382 13.51 7.28 19.06
N ASP A 383 12.43 8.02 19.27
CA ASP A 383 12.31 9.02 20.34
C ASP A 383 12.06 8.41 21.74
N GLY A 384 11.95 7.08 21.83
CA GLY A 384 11.68 6.34 23.06
C GLY A 384 10.20 6.32 23.48
N SER A 385 9.29 6.88 22.68
CA SER A 385 7.86 6.69 22.89
C SER A 385 7.44 5.25 22.55
N VAL A 386 6.51 4.72 23.33
CA VAL A 386 5.96 3.38 23.12
C VAL A 386 4.53 3.51 22.63
N VAL A 387 4.21 2.87 21.51
CA VAL A 387 2.88 2.86 20.90
C VAL A 387 2.33 1.45 20.95
N LEU A 388 1.12 1.29 21.49
CA LEU A 388 0.36 0.04 21.43
C LEU A 388 -0.84 0.21 20.51
N VAL A 389 -1.16 -0.82 19.73
CA VAL A 389 -2.39 -0.88 18.92
C VAL A 389 -3.12 -2.17 19.28
N LEU A 390 -4.38 -2.04 19.70
CA LEU A 390 -5.24 -3.15 20.09
C LEU A 390 -6.43 -3.22 19.14
N THR A 391 -6.55 -4.30 18.38
CA THR A 391 -7.62 -4.53 17.40
C THR A 391 -8.53 -5.65 17.89
N ASN A 392 -9.72 -5.30 18.40
CA ASN A 392 -10.67 -6.25 19.02
C ASN A 392 -11.74 -6.71 18.02
N SER A 393 -11.62 -7.95 17.54
CA SER A 393 -12.60 -8.61 16.65
C SER A 393 -13.76 -9.26 17.42
N GLY A 394 -13.81 -9.11 18.74
CA GLY A 394 -14.91 -9.58 19.57
C GLY A 394 -16.17 -8.72 19.45
N THR A 395 -17.31 -9.33 19.79
CA THR A 395 -18.62 -8.66 19.83
C THR A 395 -18.87 -7.89 21.13
N ALA A 396 -17.92 -7.91 22.07
CA ALA A 396 -17.98 -7.20 23.34
C ALA A 396 -16.69 -6.38 23.54
N ALA A 397 -16.84 -5.22 24.18
CA ALA A 397 -15.70 -4.38 24.54
C ALA A 397 -14.77 -5.09 25.54
N GLN A 398 -13.46 -4.86 25.39
CA GLN A 398 -12.42 -5.41 26.26
C GLN A 398 -11.79 -4.29 27.07
N THR A 399 -11.76 -4.44 28.40
CA THR A 399 -11.05 -3.49 29.27
C THR A 399 -9.68 -4.07 29.60
N VAL A 400 -8.64 -3.31 29.26
CA VAL A 400 -7.25 -3.77 29.28
C VAL A 400 -6.38 -2.82 30.09
N GLU A 401 -5.58 -3.39 30.99
CA GLU A 401 -4.53 -2.68 31.70
C GLU A 401 -3.20 -2.84 30.96
N LEU A 402 -2.58 -1.73 30.57
CA LEU A 402 -1.35 -1.70 29.80
C LEU A 402 -0.19 -1.26 30.69
N SER A 403 0.89 -2.02 30.66
CA SER A 403 2.11 -1.73 31.44
C SER A 403 3.35 -1.94 30.57
N VAL A 404 4.46 -1.31 30.95
CA VAL A 404 5.75 -1.50 30.30
C VAL A 404 6.77 -1.92 31.36
N SER A 405 7.46 -3.02 31.11
CA SER A 405 8.41 -3.61 32.05
C SER A 405 9.55 -2.65 32.37
N GLY A 406 9.75 -2.37 33.66
CA GLY A 406 10.86 -1.55 34.14
C GLY A 406 10.78 -0.06 33.76
N SER A 407 9.63 0.43 33.29
CA SER A 407 9.43 1.83 32.92
C SER A 407 8.10 2.37 33.45
N SER A 408 8.11 3.61 33.92
CA SER A 408 6.90 4.37 34.24
C SER A 408 6.73 5.52 33.25
N PHE A 409 5.56 5.65 32.64
CA PHE A 409 5.26 6.71 31.68
C PHE A 409 4.51 7.85 32.36
N SER A 410 4.88 9.09 32.01
CA SER A 410 4.31 10.29 32.63
C SER A 410 3.05 10.78 31.92
N THR A 411 2.91 10.45 30.63
CA THR A 411 1.75 10.82 29.83
C THR A 411 1.35 9.68 28.92
N ALA A 412 0.04 9.61 28.66
CA ALA A 412 -0.56 8.70 27.71
C ALA A 412 -1.58 9.49 26.87
N GLN A 413 -1.64 9.17 25.59
CA GLN A 413 -2.69 9.59 24.67
C GLN A 413 -3.29 8.34 24.06
N ALA A 414 -4.61 8.32 23.85
CA ALA A 414 -5.23 7.22 23.15
C ALA A 414 -6.23 7.70 22.12
N PHE A 415 -6.35 6.93 21.05
CA PHE A 415 -7.23 7.17 19.92
C PHE A 415 -8.07 5.92 19.69
N THR A 416 -9.37 6.08 19.45
CA THR A 416 -10.29 4.96 19.23
C THR A 416 -11.00 5.06 17.90
N SER A 417 -11.22 3.92 17.26
CA SER A 417 -12.17 3.75 16.16
C SER A 417 -13.14 2.62 16.44
N ASP A 418 -14.42 2.86 16.16
CA ASP A 418 -15.52 1.92 16.17
C ASP A 418 -16.60 2.38 15.17
N ALA A 419 -17.79 1.76 15.22
CA ALA A 419 -18.88 2.11 14.32
C ALA A 419 -19.46 3.53 14.54
N GLN A 420 -19.10 4.22 15.63
CA GLN A 420 -19.61 5.53 16.01
C GLN A 420 -18.55 6.64 15.89
N ALA A 421 -17.28 6.30 16.04
CA ALA A 421 -16.19 7.27 16.02
C ALA A 421 -14.97 6.70 15.28
N GLN A 422 -14.21 7.54 14.58
CA GLN A 422 -13.04 7.13 13.81
C GLN A 422 -11.84 8.01 14.19
N MET A 423 -10.78 7.38 14.70
CA MET A 423 -9.52 7.99 15.14
C MET A 423 -9.72 9.18 16.09
N VAL A 424 -10.67 9.08 17.02
CA VAL A 424 -10.99 10.15 17.98
C VAL A 424 -10.18 9.99 19.26
N ASP A 425 -9.78 11.10 19.85
CA ASP A 425 -9.16 11.13 21.19
C ASP A 425 -10.09 10.45 22.22
N THR A 426 -9.54 9.55 23.02
CA THR A 426 -10.25 8.89 24.11
C THR A 426 -9.53 9.05 25.44
N LYS A 427 -10.30 9.04 26.53
CA LYS A 427 -9.76 9.23 27.88
C LYS A 427 -8.95 8.00 28.29
N VAL A 428 -7.73 8.25 28.75
CA VAL A 428 -6.87 7.26 29.40
C VAL A 428 -6.81 7.53 30.90
N THR A 429 -6.83 6.47 31.69
CA THR A 429 -6.58 6.57 33.14
C THR A 429 -5.21 5.99 33.43
N ILE A 430 -4.33 6.79 34.02
CA ILE A 430 -3.03 6.32 34.53
C ILE A 430 -3.21 6.00 36.01
N PHE A 431 -2.93 4.75 36.41
CA PHE A 431 -3.00 4.32 37.80
C PHE A 431 -1.80 3.43 38.12
N GLY A 432 -1.02 3.77 39.16
CA GLY A 432 0.11 2.92 39.57
C GLY A 432 1.21 2.70 38.51
N GLY A 433 1.29 3.57 37.49
CA GLY A 433 2.24 3.43 36.37
C GLY A 433 1.72 2.57 35.21
N SER A 434 0.51 2.01 35.31
CA SER A 434 -0.20 1.36 34.21
C SER A 434 -1.25 2.30 33.60
N VAL A 435 -1.65 1.99 32.37
CA VAL A 435 -2.67 2.73 31.61
C VAL A 435 -3.84 1.82 31.35
N LYS A 436 -5.04 2.21 31.80
CA LYS A 436 -6.27 1.46 31.55
C LYS A 436 -7.02 2.03 30.35
N VAL A 437 -7.40 1.16 29.41
CA VAL A 437 -8.19 1.50 28.21
C VAL A 437 -9.31 0.50 27.97
N THR A 438 -10.37 0.95 27.29
CA THR A 438 -11.45 0.07 26.81
C THR A 438 -11.40 0.03 25.29
N VAL A 439 -11.18 -1.16 24.74
CA VAL A 439 -11.21 -1.40 23.29
C VAL A 439 -12.64 -1.80 22.89
N PRO A 440 -13.35 -1.02 22.06
CA PRO A 440 -14.72 -1.33 21.66
C PRO A 440 -14.85 -2.68 20.95
N ALA A 441 -16.06 -3.21 20.87
CA ALA A 441 -16.37 -4.35 20.00
C ALA A 441 -16.18 -3.96 18.53
N HIS A 442 -15.50 -4.80 17.75
CA HIS A 442 -15.09 -4.48 16.36
C HIS A 442 -14.41 -3.10 16.26
N GLY A 443 -13.55 -2.80 17.23
CA GLY A 443 -12.89 -1.50 17.36
C GLY A 443 -11.38 -1.61 17.47
N VAL A 444 -10.71 -0.48 17.26
CA VAL A 444 -9.26 -0.34 17.48
C VAL A 444 -9.00 0.77 18.48
N VAL A 445 -8.05 0.53 19.38
CA VAL A 445 -7.48 1.58 20.24
C VAL A 445 -5.98 1.63 20.04
N THR A 446 -5.45 2.82 19.72
CA THR A 446 -4.01 3.12 19.74
C THR A 446 -3.69 3.90 21.01
N VAL A 447 -2.65 3.52 21.73
CA VAL A 447 -2.17 4.21 22.94
C VAL A 447 -0.70 4.60 22.74
N LYS A 448 -0.42 5.90 22.78
CA LYS A 448 0.94 6.45 22.78
C LYS A 448 1.35 6.79 24.20
N LEU A 449 2.43 6.19 24.67
CA LEU A 449 3.05 6.42 25.96
C LEU A 449 4.35 7.21 25.77
N THR A 450 4.54 8.31 26.51
CA THR A 450 5.81 9.06 26.49
C THR A 450 6.41 9.20 27.88
N THR A 451 7.73 9.07 27.96
CA THR A 451 8.46 9.23 29.22
C THR A 451 8.67 10.72 29.50
N GLY A 452 8.60 11.13 30.77
CA GLY A 452 8.62 12.54 31.17
C GLY A 452 9.97 13.24 31.05
N LYS A 453 10.89 12.73 30.22
CA LYS A 453 12.12 13.46 29.92
C LYS A 453 11.80 14.51 28.87
N SER A 454 11.87 15.77 29.32
CA SER A 454 11.81 16.98 28.51
C SER A 454 12.54 16.76 27.19
N SER A 455 11.82 17.01 26.09
CA SER A 455 12.35 17.02 24.74
C SER A 455 13.54 17.98 24.67
N VAL A 456 14.76 17.45 24.75
CA VAL A 456 15.89 18.12 24.12
C VAL A 456 15.64 17.95 22.63
N PRO A 457 15.55 19.03 21.84
CA PRO A 457 15.43 18.89 20.40
C PRO A 457 16.63 18.08 19.93
N VAL A 458 16.36 16.89 19.38
CA VAL A 458 17.35 16.15 18.63
C VAL A 458 17.65 17.01 17.42
N SER A 459 18.74 17.76 17.48
CA SER A 459 19.40 18.27 16.28
C SER A 459 19.66 17.05 15.43
N THR A 460 18.95 16.94 14.31
CA THR A 460 19.32 16.07 13.21
C THR A 460 20.73 16.48 12.80
N ALA A 461 21.71 15.76 13.33
CA ALA A 461 23.06 15.80 12.82
C ALA A 461 23.01 15.21 11.41
N VAL A 462 22.78 16.11 10.44
CA VAL A 462 23.16 15.87 9.06
C VAL A 462 24.62 15.44 9.10
N SER A 463 24.88 14.18 8.74
CA SER A 463 26.23 13.73 8.43
C SER A 463 26.76 14.62 7.31
N LYS A 464 27.48 15.67 7.69
CA LYS A 464 28.32 16.41 6.76
C LYS A 464 29.48 15.49 6.44
N HIS A 465 29.42 14.88 5.25
CA HIS A 465 30.61 14.34 4.61
C HIS A 465 31.73 15.39 4.67
N PRO A 466 32.94 15.05 5.15
CA PRO A 466 34.07 15.95 5.05
C PRO A 466 34.36 16.19 3.57
N ALA A 467 34.35 17.45 3.15
CA ALA A 467 34.87 17.86 1.85
C ALA A 467 36.34 17.38 1.73
N PRO A 468 36.76 16.83 0.58
CA PRO A 468 38.14 16.42 0.39
C PRO A 468 39.04 17.65 0.49
N THR A 469 39.99 17.60 1.42
CA THR A 469 40.98 18.63 1.65
C THR A 469 41.97 18.60 0.50
N SER A 470 41.86 19.54 -0.44
CA SER A 470 42.89 19.77 -1.44
C SER A 470 44.00 20.61 -0.82
N THR A 471 45.15 19.98 -0.58
CA THR A 471 46.41 20.67 -0.30
C THR A 471 46.80 21.50 -1.51
N SER A 472 46.75 22.83 -1.35
CA SER A 472 47.21 23.78 -2.36
C SER A 472 48.74 23.87 -2.35
N VAL A 473 49.38 23.28 -3.35
CA VAL A 473 50.75 23.63 -3.74
C VAL A 473 50.66 24.83 -4.69
N LYS A 474 51.23 25.96 -4.27
CA LYS A 474 51.35 27.16 -5.10
C LYS A 474 52.32 26.90 -6.25
N HIS A 475 51.81 26.80 -7.47
CA HIS A 475 52.58 27.08 -8.68
C HIS A 475 51.98 28.29 -9.40
N THR A 476 52.76 29.36 -9.44
CA THR A 476 52.47 30.60 -10.16
C THR A 476 52.71 30.39 -11.65
N MET A 477 51.68 30.47 -12.48
CA MET A 477 51.84 30.69 -13.93
C MET A 477 50.72 31.61 -14.43
N ALA A 478 51.13 32.66 -15.15
CA ALA A 478 50.30 33.73 -15.66
C ALA A 478 49.44 33.30 -16.86
N TYR A 479 48.24 33.87 -16.98
CA TYR A 479 47.43 33.84 -18.21
C TYR A 479 47.04 35.26 -18.65
N PRO A 480 46.96 35.54 -19.97
CA PRO A 480 46.57 36.83 -20.50
C PRO A 480 45.04 37.00 -20.66
N LYS A 481 44.67 38.27 -20.81
CA LYS A 481 43.35 38.94 -20.92
C LYS A 481 42.35 38.28 -21.90
N PRO A 482 41.02 38.28 -21.61
CA PRO A 482 39.99 37.84 -22.56
C PRO A 482 39.51 38.94 -23.51
N SER A 483 39.24 38.58 -24.77
CA SER A 483 38.55 39.44 -25.76
C SER A 483 37.05 39.14 -25.80
N SER A 484 36.26 40.20 -25.93
CA SER A 484 34.81 40.21 -26.10
C SER A 484 34.36 39.73 -27.48
N THR A 485 33.30 38.94 -27.54
CA THR A 485 32.46 38.85 -28.74
C THR A 485 30.98 38.88 -28.35
N THR A 486 30.30 39.90 -28.84
CA THR A 486 28.87 40.20 -28.70
C THR A 486 28.03 39.28 -29.58
N LEU A 487 26.89 38.78 -29.09
CA LEU A 487 25.87 38.11 -29.90
C LEU A 487 24.54 38.87 -29.80
N SER A 488 24.04 39.23 -30.98
CA SER A 488 22.92 40.14 -31.25
C SER A 488 21.56 39.46 -31.10
N ILE A 489 20.62 40.18 -30.48
CA ILE A 489 19.21 39.81 -30.37
C ILE A 489 18.50 40.15 -31.68
N VAL A 490 17.84 39.17 -32.29
CA VAL A 490 16.90 39.37 -33.40
C VAL A 490 15.48 39.19 -32.87
N LYS A 491 14.62 40.17 -33.17
CA LYS A 491 13.20 40.23 -32.78
C LYS A 491 12.30 39.96 -33.99
N THR A 492 11.09 39.46 -33.68
CA THR A 492 9.78 39.57 -34.39
C THR A 492 9.51 38.63 -35.59
N PRO A 493 8.22 38.30 -35.91
CA PRO A 493 6.97 38.99 -35.53
C PRO A 493 5.78 38.14 -35.04
N THR A 494 4.82 38.87 -34.45
CA THR A 494 3.42 38.53 -34.16
C THR A 494 2.62 38.08 -35.39
N SER A 495 1.78 37.05 -35.24
CA SER A 495 0.61 36.83 -36.10
C SER A 495 -0.64 36.46 -35.30
N THR A 496 -1.76 36.96 -35.80
CA THR A 496 -3.13 36.91 -35.29
C THR A 496 -3.84 35.56 -35.46
N HIS A 497 -4.84 35.36 -34.59
CA HIS A 497 -5.88 34.32 -34.50
C HIS A 497 -6.14 33.36 -35.68
N ALA A 498 -6.19 32.06 -35.35
CA ALA A 498 -7.23 31.15 -35.83
C ALA A 498 -7.64 30.21 -34.68
N THR A 499 -8.90 30.28 -34.27
CA THR A 499 -9.57 29.33 -33.39
C THR A 499 -9.75 28.00 -34.12
N SER A 500 -9.04 26.96 -33.71
CA SER A 500 -9.43 25.56 -33.98
C SER A 500 -9.92 24.92 -32.70
N VAL A 501 -11.20 24.59 -32.70
CA VAL A 501 -11.85 23.72 -31.71
C VAL A 501 -11.13 22.38 -31.76
N VAL A 502 -10.36 22.05 -30.73
CA VAL A 502 -9.89 20.69 -30.50
C VAL A 502 -11.02 19.99 -29.75
N GLU A 503 -11.78 19.22 -30.52
CA GLU A 503 -12.78 18.28 -30.01
C GLU A 503 -12.05 17.30 -29.09
N SER A 504 -12.42 17.32 -27.81
CA SER A 504 -11.94 16.40 -26.78
C SER A 504 -12.21 14.97 -27.22
N ALA A 505 -11.17 14.27 -27.65
CA ALA A 505 -11.22 12.83 -27.83
C ALA A 505 -11.53 12.21 -26.46
N LYS A 506 -12.68 11.54 -26.39
CA LYS A 506 -13.11 10.75 -25.24
C LYS A 506 -12.00 9.75 -24.93
N ALA A 507 -11.58 9.71 -23.67
CA ALA A 507 -10.85 8.57 -23.14
C ALA A 507 -11.73 7.33 -23.34
N ASP A 508 -11.32 6.45 -24.25
CA ASP A 508 -11.96 5.16 -24.42
C ASP A 508 -11.68 4.32 -23.18
N ASN A 509 -12.73 4.08 -22.39
CA ASN A 509 -12.76 3.10 -21.32
C ASN A 509 -12.28 1.75 -21.85
N TYR A 510 -11.13 1.27 -21.36
CA TYR A 510 -10.73 -0.12 -21.53
C TYR A 510 -11.60 -1.00 -20.62
N PRO A 511 -12.38 -1.96 -21.16
CA PRO A 511 -13.13 -2.89 -20.34
C PRO A 511 -12.25 -4.10 -19.99
N PHE A 512 -12.06 -4.37 -18.70
CA PHE A 512 -11.60 -5.67 -18.22
C PHE A 512 -12.63 -6.77 -18.60
N PRO A 513 -12.20 -7.98 -19.01
CA PRO A 513 -13.10 -8.99 -19.51
C PRO A 513 -13.83 -9.70 -18.36
N HIS A 514 -15.06 -9.29 -18.07
CA HIS A 514 -16.00 -10.09 -17.28
C HIS A 514 -16.55 -11.25 -18.10
N GLY A 515 -16.21 -12.47 -17.72
CA GLY A 515 -16.95 -13.66 -18.14
C GLY A 515 -18.38 -13.62 -17.61
N LYS A 516 -19.38 -13.47 -18.48
CA LYS A 516 -20.79 -13.73 -18.16
C LYS A 516 -21.39 -14.79 -19.07
N THR A 517 -21.87 -15.84 -18.42
CA THR A 517 -22.70 -16.92 -18.95
C THR A 517 -24.05 -16.39 -19.43
N LYS A 518 -24.47 -16.85 -20.62
CA LYS A 518 -25.69 -16.43 -21.31
C LYS A 518 -26.96 -16.97 -20.62
N GLY A 519 -27.84 -16.06 -20.20
CA GLY A 519 -29.24 -16.33 -19.87
C GLY A 519 -30.16 -15.48 -20.73
N SER A 520 -30.75 -16.06 -21.77
CA SER A 520 -31.69 -15.41 -22.70
C SER A 520 -33.07 -15.22 -22.05
N LYS A 521 -33.60 -14.00 -22.01
CA LYS A 521 -35.04 -13.73 -21.93
C LYS A 521 -35.43 -12.63 -22.92
N LYS A 522 -36.28 -13.01 -23.89
CA LYS A 522 -36.95 -12.10 -24.83
C LYS A 522 -38.09 -11.35 -24.14
N SER A 523 -38.15 -10.07 -24.45
CA SER A 523 -39.19 -9.09 -24.12
C SER A 523 -40.51 -9.37 -24.86
N ALA A 524 -41.64 -9.06 -24.23
CA ALA A 524 -42.87 -8.67 -24.91
C ALA A 524 -43.70 -7.70 -24.06
N THR A 525 -43.84 -6.49 -24.58
CA THR A 525 -44.76 -5.43 -24.20
C THR A 525 -46.22 -5.81 -24.47
N LYS A 526 -47.16 -5.28 -23.65
CA LYS A 526 -48.45 -4.73 -24.16
C LYS A 526 -49.27 -3.99 -23.10
N LYS A 527 -49.81 -2.83 -23.52
CA LYS A 527 -50.79 -2.00 -22.83
C LYS A 527 -52.20 -2.63 -22.83
N GLY A 528 -52.85 -2.48 -21.67
CA GLY A 528 -54.29 -2.33 -21.35
C GLY A 528 -55.41 -2.76 -22.31
N SER A 529 -56.34 -3.59 -21.81
CA SER A 529 -57.69 -3.14 -21.43
C SER A 529 -58.60 -4.27 -20.94
N LYS A 530 -59.51 -3.87 -20.04
CA LYS A 530 -60.61 -4.58 -19.37
C LYS A 530 -61.34 -5.65 -20.21
N LYS A 531 -61.65 -6.81 -19.61
CA LYS A 531 -63.03 -7.22 -19.21
C LYS A 531 -63.07 -8.64 -18.64
N THR A 532 -64.14 -8.83 -17.89
CA THR A 532 -64.48 -9.81 -16.85
C THR A 532 -64.99 -11.16 -17.40
N VAL A 533 -65.01 -12.16 -16.50
CA VAL A 533 -65.95 -13.32 -16.40
C VAL A 533 -65.51 -14.70 -16.96
N THR A 534 -65.21 -15.58 -15.98
CA THR A 534 -65.48 -17.03 -15.81
C THR A 534 -65.67 -17.97 -17.01
N LYS A 535 -65.02 -19.16 -16.98
CA LYS A 535 -65.56 -20.46 -16.47
C LYS A 535 -64.61 -21.62 -16.82
N LYS A 536 -64.57 -22.61 -15.90
CA LYS A 536 -64.45 -24.10 -16.05
C LYS A 536 -63.52 -24.65 -17.15
N GLY A 537 -62.63 -25.60 -16.92
CA GLY A 537 -62.55 -26.64 -15.89
C GLY A 537 -61.95 -27.92 -16.51
N SER A 538 -61.68 -28.91 -15.65
CA SER A 538 -61.24 -30.29 -15.96
C SER A 538 -59.73 -30.47 -16.22
N SER A 539 -58.95 -30.96 -15.25
CA SER A 539 -58.74 -32.36 -14.79
C SER A 539 -57.79 -33.14 -15.73
N ARG A 540 -56.85 -33.99 -15.28
CA ARG A 540 -56.78 -34.79 -14.04
C ARG A 540 -55.36 -35.42 -13.91
N SER A 541 -54.94 -35.64 -12.65
CA SER A 541 -54.17 -36.79 -12.11
C SER A 541 -52.76 -37.13 -12.66
N HIS A 542 -51.74 -37.56 -11.90
CA HIS A 542 -51.63 -37.96 -10.49
C HIS A 542 -50.15 -38.17 -10.07
N LYS A 543 -49.91 -37.96 -8.75
CA LYS A 543 -48.99 -38.61 -7.78
C LYS A 543 -47.47 -38.61 -8.09
N ALA A 544 -46.56 -38.00 -7.30
CA ALA A 544 -46.29 -37.95 -5.85
C ALA A 544 -45.62 -39.19 -5.24
N HIS A 545 -44.33 -39.06 -4.86
CA HIS A 545 -43.69 -39.37 -3.54
C HIS A 545 -42.16 -39.18 -3.69
N ARG A 546 -41.49 -38.29 -2.93
CA ARG A 546 -40.81 -38.50 -1.61
C ARG A 546 -39.89 -39.74 -1.60
N ALA A 547 -38.67 -39.75 -1.05
CA ALA A 547 -37.84 -38.79 -0.33
C ALA A 547 -36.44 -39.41 -0.10
N ALA A 548 -35.52 -38.58 0.40
CA ALA A 548 -34.50 -38.86 1.42
C ALA A 548 -33.06 -39.28 1.03
N HIS A 549 -32.17 -38.58 1.73
CA HIS A 549 -30.71 -38.64 1.85
C HIS A 549 -30.11 -39.99 2.27
N SER A 550 -28.82 -40.20 1.99
CA SER A 550 -27.77 -40.39 3.02
C SER A 550 -26.36 -40.59 2.43
N ARG A 551 -25.37 -40.49 3.33
CA ARG A 551 -23.91 -40.32 3.17
C ARG A 551 -23.11 -41.64 3.01
N CYS A 552 -21.78 -41.46 2.91
CA CYS A 552 -20.66 -42.37 3.21
C CYS A 552 -20.13 -43.16 2.01
N SER A 553 -18.85 -43.58 1.88
CA SER A 553 -17.52 -43.22 2.41
C SER A 553 -16.53 -44.20 1.74
N HIS A 554 -15.22 -43.94 1.82
CA HIS A 554 -14.09 -44.89 1.63
C HIS A 554 -13.76 -45.36 0.20
N GLY A 555 -12.44 -45.44 -0.08
CA GLY A 555 -11.93 -46.28 -1.16
C GLY A 555 -10.56 -45.87 -1.71
N SER A 556 -9.51 -46.44 -1.14
CA SER A 556 -8.11 -46.37 -1.53
C SER A 556 -7.77 -46.94 -2.93
N HIS A 557 -6.57 -46.56 -3.42
CA HIS A 557 -5.58 -47.35 -4.21
C HIS A 557 -5.30 -47.00 -5.69
N ARG A 558 -3.98 -46.79 -5.89
CA ARG A 558 -3.07 -47.19 -6.99
C ARG A 558 -2.90 -46.30 -8.23
N ARG A 559 -1.65 -45.80 -8.31
CA ARG A 559 -0.75 -45.59 -9.45
C ARG A 559 -1.28 -46.05 -10.82
N GLY A 560 -1.26 -45.12 -11.78
CA GLY A 560 -1.28 -45.38 -13.21
C GLY A 560 -0.60 -44.23 -13.96
N ARG A 561 0.56 -44.54 -14.54
CA ARG A 561 1.36 -43.69 -15.43
C ARG A 561 0.62 -43.55 -16.76
N CYS A 562 0.43 -42.33 -17.27
CA CYS A 562 0.08 -42.09 -18.67
C CYS A 562 0.90 -40.91 -19.20
N THR A 563 1.80 -41.22 -20.13
CA THR A 563 2.35 -40.32 -21.14
C THR A 563 1.33 -40.15 -22.26
N ASN A 564 0.90 -38.92 -22.50
CA ASN A 564 1.00 -38.17 -23.77
C ASN A 564 0.29 -36.84 -23.61
#